data_AF-A0A442XHG4-F1
#
_entry.id   AF-A0A442XHG4-F1
#
_cell.length_a   1.000
_cell.length_b   1.000
_cell.length_c   1.000
_cell.angle_alpha   90.00
_cell.angle_beta   90.00
_cell.angle_gamma   90.00
#
_symmetry.space_group_name_H-M   'P 1'
#
loop_
_entity.id
_entity.type
_entity.pdbx_description
1 polymer ?
#
loop_
_entity_poly.entity_id
_entity_poly.type
_entity_poly.pdbx_seq_one_letter_code
_entity_poly.pdbx_strand_id
1 'polypeptide(L)'
;MATVEKVSVALSPELLDMVKGAVASGQYGSASEVIREALREWRLRQPLREAEAERLRKAWTEGLGSGPFCIESRTGEQVLSSMQFTFDRAIGPLLKQTFRSGGIGMNGA
;
A
#
# COMPACT_ATOMS: atom_id res chain seq x y z
N MET A 1 9.99 22.30 -30.74
CA MET A 1 10.64 22.98 -29.60
C MET A 1 9.70 22.89 -28.41
N ALA A 2 10.12 22.32 -27.29
CA ALA A 2 9.27 22.27 -26.10
C ALA A 2 9.22 23.66 -25.46
N THR A 3 8.09 24.34 -25.59
CA THR A 3 7.89 25.68 -25.01
C THR A 3 7.75 25.54 -23.50
N VAL A 4 8.63 26.18 -22.74
CA VAL A 4 8.52 26.28 -21.29
C VAL A 4 7.72 27.54 -20.96
N GLU A 5 6.60 27.38 -20.27
CA GLU A 5 5.78 28.50 -19.78
C GLU A 5 6.18 28.88 -18.35
N LYS A 6 6.14 30.19 -18.06
CA LYS A 6 6.40 30.71 -16.70
C LYS A 6 5.08 30.77 -15.94
N VAL A 7 5.04 30.09 -14.79
CA VAL A 7 3.89 30.09 -13.88
C VAL A 7 4.33 30.66 -12.53
N SER A 8 3.54 31.58 -11.97
CA SER A 8 3.72 32.06 -10.60
C SER A 8 2.93 31.17 -9.65
N VAL A 9 3.58 30.64 -8.61
CA VAL A 9 2.98 29.76 -7.61
C VAL A 9 3.33 30.25 -6.21
N ALA A 10 2.34 30.25 -5.32
CA ALA A 10 2.57 30.51 -3.90
C ALA A 10 3.04 29.23 -3.21
N LEU A 11 4.15 29.31 -2.49
CA LEU A 11 4.67 28.25 -1.64
C LEU A 11 4.58 28.68 -0.18
N SER A 12 4.30 27.74 0.72
CA SER A 12 4.43 28.03 2.15
C SER A 12 5.91 28.32 2.49
N PRO A 13 6.20 29.03 3.58
CA PRO A 13 7.57 29.35 3.99
C PRO A 13 8.46 28.10 4.08
N GLU A 14 7.92 27.01 4.62
CA GLU A 14 8.62 25.74 4.80
C GLU A 14 9.00 25.11 3.46
N LEU A 15 8.07 25.10 2.50
CA LEU A 15 8.34 24.60 1.15
C LEU A 15 9.38 25.46 0.42
N LEU A 16 9.29 26.78 0.59
CA LEU A 16 10.25 27.71 0.00
C LEU A 16 11.66 27.48 0.55
N ASP A 17 11.79 27.24 1.86
CA ASP A 17 13.09 26.98 2.49
C ASP A 17 13.68 25.65 2.04
N MET A 18 12.86 24.61 1.85
CA MET A 18 13.33 23.35 1.24
C MET A 18 13.87 23.57 -0.18
N VAL A 19 13.14 24.33 -1.02
CA VAL A 19 13.59 24.62 -2.39
C VAL A 19 14.89 25.42 -2.38
N LYS A 20 14.99 26.45 -1.54
CA LYS A 20 16.22 27.25 -1.39
C LYS A 20 17.40 26.40 -0.91
N GLY A 21 17.17 25.52 0.08
CA GLY A 21 18.19 24.61 0.59
C GLY A 21 18.70 23.64 -0.48
N ALA A 22 17.78 23.07 -1.27
CA ALA A 22 18.13 22.18 -2.38
C ALA A 22 19.02 22.87 -3.44
N VAL A 23 18.70 24.12 -3.79
CA VAL A 23 19.53 24.92 -4.70
C VAL A 23 20.86 25.32 -4.06
N ALA A 24 20.85 25.79 -2.80
CA ALA A 24 22.06 26.21 -2.09
C ALA A 24 23.06 25.06 -1.89
N SER A 25 22.57 23.82 -1.76
CA SER A 25 23.41 22.62 -1.67
C SER A 25 24.12 22.26 -2.99
N GLY A 26 23.74 22.89 -4.11
CA GLY A 26 24.25 22.59 -5.44
C GLY A 26 23.64 21.35 -6.10
N GLN A 27 22.69 20.67 -5.44
CA GLN A 27 21.99 19.52 -6.02
C GLN A 27 21.11 19.89 -7.22
N TYR A 28 20.63 21.14 -7.27
CA TYR A 28 19.79 21.67 -8.35
C TYR A 28 20.30 23.05 -8.78
N GLY A 29 20.24 23.34 -10.09
CA GLY A 29 20.69 24.61 -10.66
C GLY A 29 19.67 25.75 -10.50
N SER A 30 18.39 25.43 -10.21
CA SER A 30 17.36 26.45 -10.00
C SER A 30 16.14 25.93 -9.25
N ALA A 31 15.36 26.84 -8.66
CA ALA A 31 14.07 26.52 -8.06
C ALA A 31 13.11 25.86 -9.06
N SER A 32 13.08 26.34 -10.31
CA SER A 32 12.24 25.76 -11.36
C SER A 32 12.61 24.32 -11.69
N GLU A 33 13.87 23.92 -11.48
CA GLU A 33 14.30 22.54 -11.65
C GLU A 33 13.79 21.64 -10.53
N VAL A 34 13.92 22.09 -9.28
CA VAL A 34 13.36 21.40 -8.09
C VAL A 34 11.86 21.17 -8.27
N ILE A 35 11.13 22.21 -8.66
CA ILE A 35 9.67 22.11 -8.86
C ILE A 35 9.31 21.15 -10.00
N ARG A 36 10.04 21.18 -11.12
CA ARG A 36 9.80 20.23 -12.22
C ARG A 36 10.04 18.79 -11.79
N GLU A 37 11.07 18.54 -11.01
CA GLU A 37 11.36 17.19 -10.49
C GLU A 37 10.27 16.72 -9.53
N ALA A 38 9.88 17.57 -8.57
CA ALA A 38 8.78 17.28 -7.65
C ALA A 38 7.46 16.97 -8.39
N LEU A 39 7.16 17.71 -9.47
CA LEU A 39 5.97 17.47 -10.29
C LEU A 39 6.06 16.17 -11.10
N ARG A 40 7.26 15.80 -11.59
CA ARG A 40 7.47 14.50 -12.25
C ARG A 40 7.22 13.36 -11.29
N GLU A 41 7.79 13.44 -10.10
CA GLU A 41 7.58 12.43 -9.06
C GLU A 41 6.12 12.35 -8.62
N TRP A 42 5.47 13.50 -8.42
CA TRP A 42 4.03 13.55 -8.10
C TRP A 42 3.18 12.90 -9.20
N ARG A 43 3.50 13.14 -10.48
CA ARG A 43 2.82 12.52 -11.62
C ARG A 43 3.01 11.00 -11.63
N LEU A 44 4.23 10.52 -11.37
CA LEU A 44 4.53 9.08 -11.31
C LEU A 44 3.76 8.37 -10.19
N ARG A 45 3.41 9.08 -9.12
CA ARG A 45 2.61 8.53 -8.01
C ARG A 45 1.09 8.50 -8.29
N GLN A 46 0.59 9.20 -9.31
CA GLN A 46 -0.87 9.25 -9.60
C GLN A 46 -1.46 7.88 -9.97
N PRO A 47 -0.85 7.08 -10.86
CA PRO A 47 -1.43 5.78 -11.24
C PRO A 47 -1.61 4.84 -10.05
N LEU A 48 -0.70 4.89 -9.07
CA LEU A 48 -0.82 4.08 -7.85
C LEU A 48 -2.02 4.48 -7.00
N ARG A 49 -2.28 5.80 -6.87
CA ARG A 49 -3.46 6.32 -6.16
C ARG A 49 -4.74 5.95 -6.89
N GLU A 50 -4.76 6.09 -8.21
CA GLU A 50 -5.91 5.74 -9.04
C GLU A 50 -6.21 4.23 -8.98
N ALA A 51 -5.18 3.39 -9.05
CA ALA A 51 -5.32 1.95 -8.94
C ALA A 51 -5.88 1.52 -7.58
N GLU A 52 -5.42 2.13 -6.48
CA GLU A 52 -5.95 1.83 -5.14
C GLU A 52 -7.41 2.28 -4.99
N ALA A 53 -7.74 3.47 -5.48
CA ALA A 53 -9.13 3.94 -5.50
C ALA A 53 -10.02 2.99 -6.31
N GLU A 54 -9.54 2.50 -7.45
CA GLU A 54 -10.27 1.55 -8.27
C GLU A 54 -10.42 0.17 -7.60
N ARG A 55 -9.38 -0.30 -6.91
CA ARG A 55 -9.44 -1.52 -6.10
C ARG A 55 -10.53 -1.43 -5.03
N LEU A 56 -10.61 -0.29 -4.33
CA LEU A 56 -11.64 -0.04 -3.32
C LEU A 56 -13.05 0.00 -3.91
N ARG A 57 -13.24 0.66 -5.07
CA ARG A 57 -14.54 0.67 -5.78
C ARG A 57 -15.00 -0.73 -6.18
N LYS A 58 -14.07 -1.56 -6.66
CA LYS A 58 -14.36 -2.96 -7.01
C LYS A 58 -14.76 -3.76 -5.79
N ALA A 59 -13.99 -3.69 -4.70
CA ALA A 59 -14.31 -4.39 -3.45
C ALA A 59 -15.68 -3.95 -2.88
N TRP A 60 -16.02 -2.67 -2.99
CA TRP A 60 -17.33 -2.16 -2.60
C TRP A 60 -18.45 -2.75 -3.46
N THR A 61 -18.30 -2.74 -4.78
CA THR A 61 -19.28 -3.30 -5.72
C THR A 61 -19.45 -4.80 -5.51
N GLU A 62 -18.36 -5.52 -5.28
CA GLU A 62 -18.36 -6.94 -4.93
C GLU A 62 -19.12 -7.18 -3.62
N GLY A 63 -18.86 -6.37 -2.59
CA GLY A 63 -19.59 -6.42 -1.33
C GLY A 63 -21.09 -6.23 -1.50
N LEU A 64 -21.52 -5.25 -2.29
CA LEU A 64 -22.94 -5.03 -2.62
C LEU A 64 -23.54 -6.22 -3.40
N GLY A 65 -22.76 -6.85 -4.28
CA GLY A 65 -23.17 -8.01 -5.07
C GLY A 65 -23.10 -9.35 -4.32
N SER A 66 -22.49 -9.40 -3.14
CA SER A 66 -22.21 -10.64 -2.40
C SER A 66 -23.45 -11.29 -1.75
N GLY A 67 -24.61 -10.66 -1.88
CA GLY A 67 -25.89 -11.14 -1.36
C GLY A 67 -26.45 -10.23 -0.27
N PRO A 68 -27.65 -10.55 0.25
CA PRO A 68 -28.27 -9.75 1.30
C PRO A 68 -27.42 -9.81 2.57
N PHE A 69 -27.35 -8.69 3.29
CA PHE A 69 -26.77 -8.67 4.62
C PHE A 69 -27.60 -9.58 5.55
N CYS A 70 -26.96 -10.61 6.09
CA CYS A 70 -27.62 -11.51 7.04
C CYS A 70 -27.78 -10.80 8.39
N ILE A 71 -29.03 -10.57 8.81
CA ILE A 71 -29.38 -9.88 10.07
C ILE A 71 -28.96 -10.72 11.30
N GLU A 72 -28.85 -12.03 11.17
CA GLU A 72 -28.03 -12.89 12.04
C GLU A 72 -26.55 -12.63 11.73
N SER A 73 -26.11 -11.43 12.02
CA SER A 73 -24.72 -11.03 11.84
C SER A 73 -23.86 -11.95 12.69
N ARG A 74 -22.95 -12.69 12.05
CA ARG A 74 -21.94 -13.45 12.78
C ARG A 74 -21.20 -12.48 13.68
N THR A 75 -21.17 -12.74 14.98
CA THR A 75 -20.31 -11.97 15.88
C THR A 75 -18.85 -12.12 15.42
N GLY A 76 -18.01 -11.13 15.73
CA GLY A 76 -16.58 -11.20 15.37
C GLY A 76 -15.92 -12.52 15.79
N GLU A 77 -16.33 -13.07 16.93
CA GLU A 77 -15.88 -14.37 17.44
C GLU A 77 -16.28 -15.55 16.54
N GLN A 78 -17.51 -15.56 16.01
CA GLN A 78 -17.97 -16.59 15.08
C GLN A 78 -17.23 -16.53 13.73
N VAL A 79 -16.91 -15.32 13.27
CA VAL A 79 -16.08 -15.14 12.06
C VAL A 79 -14.68 -15.69 12.30
N LEU A 80 -14.03 -15.33 13.41
CA LEU A 80 -12.69 -15.80 13.76
C LEU A 80 -12.64 -17.32 13.93
N SER A 81 -13.63 -17.91 14.62
CA SER A 81 -13.75 -19.37 14.78
C SER A 81 -13.87 -20.07 13.42
N SER A 82 -14.69 -19.52 12.50
CA SER A 82 -14.81 -20.09 11.14
C SER A 82 -13.53 -19.94 10.31
N MET A 83 -12.78 -18.85 10.49
CA MET A 83 -11.48 -18.65 9.84
C MET A 83 -10.43 -19.64 10.37
N GLN A 84 -10.34 -19.83 11.69
CA GLN A 84 -9.44 -20.81 12.29
C GLN A 84 -9.75 -22.23 11.83
N PHE A 85 -11.03 -22.61 11.78
CA PHE A 85 -11.43 -23.92 11.25
C PHE A 85 -11.04 -24.10 9.78
N THR A 86 -11.23 -23.07 8.96
CA THR A 86 -10.83 -23.11 7.54
C THR A 86 -9.32 -23.22 7.38
N PHE A 87 -8.56 -22.48 8.19
CA PHE A 87 -7.11 -22.55 8.25
C PHE A 87 -6.61 -23.92 8.69
N ASP A 88 -7.13 -24.48 9.77
CA ASP A 88 -6.74 -25.80 10.29
C ASP A 88 -7.03 -26.91 9.28
N ARG A 89 -8.11 -26.78 8.51
CA ARG A 89 -8.46 -27.71 7.44
C ARG A 89 -7.55 -27.58 6.22
N ALA A 90 -7.22 -26.37 5.79
CA ALA A 90 -6.48 -26.11 4.56
C ALA A 90 -4.96 -26.20 4.75
N ILE A 91 -4.43 -25.61 5.83
CA ILE A 91 -3.00 -25.44 6.10
C ILE A 91 -2.51 -26.45 7.16
N GLY A 92 -3.37 -26.86 8.10
CA GLY A 92 -3.00 -27.77 9.19
C GLY A 92 -2.35 -29.09 8.75
N PRO A 93 -2.83 -29.78 7.69
CA PRO A 93 -2.18 -30.99 7.19
C PRO A 93 -0.75 -30.76 6.67
N LEU A 94 -0.51 -29.63 5.99
CA LEU A 94 0.78 -29.27 5.40
C LEU A 94 1.83 -29.00 6.48
N LEU A 95 1.43 -28.34 7.59
CA LEU A 95 2.28 -28.13 8.75
C LEU A 95 2.61 -29.46 9.45
N LYS A 96 1.63 -30.34 9.64
CA LYS A 96 1.87 -31.67 10.24
C LYS A 96 2.79 -32.57 9.39
N GLN A 97 2.87 -32.34 8.09
CA GLN A 97 3.77 -33.07 7.19
C GLN A 97 5.22 -32.58 7.32
N THR A 98 5.42 -31.25 7.35
CA THR A 98 6.74 -30.62 7.52
C THR A 98 7.36 -30.90 8.90
N PHE A 99 6.55 -30.93 9.96
CA PHE A 99 7.03 -31.28 11.30
C PHE A 99 7.33 -32.78 11.48
N ARG A 100 6.73 -33.67 10.69
CA ARG A 100 7.00 -35.13 10.76
C ARG A 100 8.27 -35.54 10.02
N SER A 101 8.67 -34.77 9.00
CA SER A 101 9.93 -34.98 8.26
C SER A 101 11.14 -34.30 8.89
N GLY A 102 10.93 -33.41 9.87
CA GLY A 102 11.98 -32.67 10.58
C GLY A 102 12.42 -33.30 11.91
N GLY A 103 12.30 -34.62 12.05
CA GLY A 103 12.80 -35.36 13.21
C GLY A 103 14.32 -35.28 13.34
N ILE A 104 14.83 -34.13 13.80
CA ILE A 104 16.15 -34.03 14.41
C ILE A 104 16.09 -34.90 15.66
N GLY A 105 16.79 -36.04 15.58
CA GLY A 105 16.99 -36.91 16.73
C GLY A 105 17.57 -36.10 17.89
N MET A 106 16.75 -35.87 18.90
CA MET A 106 17.22 -35.54 20.24
C MET A 106 17.86 -36.83 20.77
N ASN A 107 19.17 -36.96 20.55
CA ASN A 107 19.99 -38.00 21.18
C ASN A 107 20.26 -37.53 22.61
N GLY A 108 19.63 -38.19 23.58
CA GLY A 108 19.77 -37.89 25.00
C GLY A 108 19.65 -39.17 25.82
N ALA A 109 20.80 -39.60 26.34
CA ALA A 109 21.07 -40.62 27.35
C ALA A 109 20.83 -42.10 26.98
#